data_AF-L0DTS1-F1
#
_entry.id   AF-L0DTS1-F1
#
_cell.length_a   1.000
_cell.length_b   1.000
_cell.length_c   1.000
_cell.angle_alpha   90.00
_cell.angle_beta   90.00
_cell.angle_gamma   90.00
#
_symmetry.space_group_name_H-M   'P 1'
#
loop_
_entity.id
_entity.type
_entity.pdbx_description
1 polymer ?
#
loop_
_entity_poly.entity_id
_entity_poly.type
_entity_poly.pdbx_seq_one_letter_code
_entity_poly.pdbx_strand_id
1 'polypeptide(L)'
;MWRPLLFDVLADGERFFRVTSASHMPRSVRHFERAGLSPIASPTHYLTGRGRPVRLSYWVPSSDALRKTERAVYEYLGLRALELDHRRGL
;
A
#
# COMPACT_ATOMS: atom_id res chain seq x y z
N MET A 1 -11.42 -10.62 13.09
CA MET A 1 -10.83 -10.88 14.42
C MET A 1 -9.79 -9.82 14.87
N TRP A 2 -9.31 -8.91 14.01
CA TRP A 2 -8.30 -7.89 14.38
C TRP A 2 -8.85 -6.59 15.00
N ARG A 3 -10.17 -6.47 15.20
CA ARG A 3 -10.84 -5.23 15.63
C ARG A 3 -10.51 -4.76 17.06
N PRO A 4 -10.27 -5.61 18.08
CA PRO A 4 -10.04 -5.10 19.44
C PRO A 4 -8.66 -4.42 19.58
N LEU A 5 -7.59 -5.15 19.22
CA LEU A 5 -6.22 -4.79 19.60
C LEU A 5 -5.69 -3.46 19.04
N LEU A 6 -6.17 -3.03 17.87
CA LEU A 6 -5.70 -1.78 17.24
C LEU A 6 -6.39 -0.55 17.85
N PHE A 7 -7.68 -0.66 18.15
CA PHE A 7 -8.47 0.44 18.71
C PHE A 7 -8.28 0.59 20.22
N ASP A 8 -7.81 -0.46 20.91
CA ASP A 8 -7.40 -0.37 22.31
C ASP A 8 -6.13 0.48 22.49
N VAL A 9 -5.31 0.63 21.43
CA VAL A 9 -4.03 1.36 21.45
C VAL A 9 -4.15 2.75 20.82
N LEU A 10 -5.05 2.94 19.85
CA LEU A 10 -5.26 4.21 19.16
C LEU A 10 -6.58 4.82 19.61
N ALA A 11 -6.51 5.90 20.39
CA ALA A 11 -7.69 6.69 20.74
C ALA A 11 -8.31 7.31 19.48
N ASP A 12 -9.60 7.62 19.56
CA ASP A 12 -10.33 8.23 18.44
C ASP A 12 -9.67 9.58 18.05
N GLY A 13 -9.34 9.73 16.77
CA GLY A 13 -8.64 10.91 16.24
C GLY A 13 -7.11 10.97 16.43
N GLU A 14 -6.48 9.97 17.05
CA GLU A 14 -5.01 9.90 17.17
C GLU A 14 -4.34 9.75 15.79
N ARG A 15 -3.31 10.59 15.54
CA ARG A 15 -2.50 10.48 14.32
C ARG A 15 -1.28 9.61 14.57
N PHE A 16 -1.07 8.62 13.72
CA PHE A 16 0.09 7.72 13.80
C PHE A 16 0.74 7.54 12.44
N PHE A 17 2.04 7.22 12.43
CA PHE A 17 2.75 6.93 11.19
C PHE A 17 2.44 5.52 10.70
N ARG A 18 1.96 5.42 9.47
CA ARG A 18 1.82 4.14 8.79
C ARG A 18 3.07 3.81 8.01
N VAL A 19 3.87 2.90 8.53
CA VAL A 19 5.10 2.41 7.87
C VAL A 19 4.81 1.13 7.10
N THR A 20 5.06 1.14 5.79
CA THR A 20 5.03 -0.06 4.93
C THR A 20 5.78 0.22 3.62
N SER A 21 5.97 -0.79 2.77
CA SER A 21 6.56 -0.56 1.44
C SER A 21 5.70 0.43 0.65
N ALA A 22 6.34 1.31 -0.12
CA ALA A 22 5.72 2.39 -0.88
C ALA A 22 4.64 1.85 -1.83
N SER A 23 4.87 0.67 -2.40
CA SER A 23 3.90 -0.01 -3.26
C SER A 23 2.63 -0.45 -2.52
N HIS A 24 2.70 -0.81 -1.23
CA HIS A 24 1.52 -1.14 -0.41
C HIS A 24 0.79 0.09 0.12
N MET A 25 1.44 1.27 0.13
CA MET A 25 0.98 2.43 0.87
C MET A 25 -0.45 2.86 0.52
N PRO A 26 -0.85 2.99 -0.76
CA PRO A 26 -2.19 3.47 -1.12
C PRO A 26 -3.30 2.58 -0.55
N ARG A 27 -3.15 1.26 -0.71
CA ARG A 27 -4.13 0.29 -0.18
C ARG A 27 -4.12 0.28 1.33
N SER A 28 -2.93 0.31 1.93
CA SER A 28 -2.77 0.31 3.37
C SER A 28 -3.47 1.52 4.00
N VAL A 29 -3.23 2.74 3.51
CA VAL A 29 -3.87 3.96 4.04
C VAL A 29 -5.39 3.86 3.93
N ARG A 30 -5.91 3.44 2.76
CA ARG A 30 -7.36 3.26 2.57
C ARG A 30 -7.99 2.27 3.54
N HIS A 31 -7.28 1.21 3.96
CA HIS A 31 -7.79 0.29 4.98
C HIS A 31 -7.98 0.99 6.33
N PHE A 32 -7.04 1.85 6.76
CA PHE A 32 -7.16 2.59 8.01
C PHE A 32 -8.23 3.68 7.92
N GLU A 33 -8.27 4.44 6.84
CA GLU A 33 -9.29 5.47 6.62
C GLU A 33 -10.70 4.88 6.68
N ARG A 34 -10.91 3.70 6.07
CA ARG A 34 -12.19 2.99 6.14
C ARG A 34 -12.52 2.42 7.52
N ALA A 35 -11.52 2.23 8.36
CA ALA A 35 -11.70 1.85 9.75
C ALA A 35 -11.95 3.08 10.66
N GLY A 36 -12.07 4.29 10.10
CA GLY A 36 -12.27 5.53 10.87
C GLY A 36 -10.98 6.15 11.41
N LEU A 37 -9.81 5.67 10.99
CA LEU A 37 -8.50 6.10 11.50
C LEU A 37 -7.82 7.08 10.55
N SER A 38 -6.91 7.91 11.08
CA SER A 38 -6.22 8.98 10.32
C SER A 38 -4.69 8.77 10.25
N PRO A 39 -4.21 7.82 9.42
CA PRO A 39 -2.77 7.52 9.34
C PRO A 39 -1.99 8.61 8.59
N ILE A 40 -0.76 8.87 9.03
CA ILE A 40 0.23 9.64 8.27
C ILE A 40 1.08 8.65 7.45
N ALA A 41 1.02 8.74 6.13
CA ALA A 41 1.77 7.85 5.25
C ALA A 41 3.29 7.99 5.47
N SER A 42 3.98 6.88 5.77
CA SER A 42 5.43 6.81 5.92
C SER A 42 5.99 5.67 5.03
N PRO A 43 6.03 5.90 3.70
CA PRO A 43 6.40 4.86 2.73
C PRO A 43 7.90 4.53 2.76
N THR A 44 8.22 3.24 2.74
CA THR A 44 9.59 2.71 2.69
C THR A 44 9.80 1.85 1.44
N HIS A 45 10.99 1.27 1.23
CA HIS A 45 11.23 0.28 0.17
C HIS A 45 10.71 0.69 -1.24
N TYR A 46 11.15 1.84 -1.73
CA TYR A 46 10.84 2.31 -3.08
C TYR A 46 11.55 1.44 -4.14
N LEU A 47 10.75 0.87 -5.05
CA LEU A 47 11.21 0.02 -6.16
C LEU A 47 11.52 0.81 -7.45
N THR A 48 11.10 2.07 -7.52
CA THR A 48 11.26 2.98 -8.66
C THR A 48 11.64 4.39 -8.17
N GLY A 49 11.94 5.33 -9.08
CA GLY A 49 12.11 6.75 -8.74
C GLY A 49 13.49 7.17 -8.23
N ARG A 50 14.43 6.24 -8.00
CA ARG A 50 15.84 6.59 -7.81
C ARG A 50 16.42 6.91 -9.19
N GLY A 51 16.71 8.18 -9.46
CA GLY A 51 17.10 8.76 -10.77
C GLY A 51 18.33 8.12 -11.43
N ARG A 52 18.22 6.84 -11.80
CA ARG A 52 19.23 6.14 -12.58
C ARG A 52 19.22 6.69 -13.99
N PRO A 53 20.39 7.03 -14.56
CA PRO A 53 20.47 7.44 -15.95
C PRO A 53 19.88 6.36 -16.85
N VAL A 54 19.03 6.76 -17.79
CA VAL A 54 18.38 5.84 -18.73
C VAL A 54 19.47 5.26 -19.63
N ARG A 55 19.78 3.98 -19.41
CA ARG A 55 20.68 3.20 -20.28
C ARG A 55 19.83 2.33 -21.20
N LEU A 56 20.36 1.97 -22.36
CA LEU A 56 19.66 1.08 -23.30
C LEU A 56 19.28 -0.27 -22.65
N SER A 57 20.08 -0.74 -21.70
CA SER A 57 19.81 -1.95 -20.91
C SER A 57 18.56 -1.88 -20.02
N TYR A 58 18.01 -0.68 -19.76
CA TYR A 58 16.73 -0.53 -19.06
C TYR A 58 15.56 -1.15 -19.83
N TRP A 59 15.65 -1.17 -21.17
CA TRP A 59 14.61 -1.68 -22.05
C TRP A 59 14.69 -3.20 -22.26
N VAL A 60 15.76 -3.84 -21.80
CA VAL A 60 15.89 -5.29 -21.87
C VAL A 60 15.02 -5.92 -20.80
N PRO A 61 14.12 -6.86 -21.16
CA PRO A 61 13.28 -7.57 -20.19
C PRO A 61 14.11 -8.22 -19.10
N SER A 62 13.65 -8.13 -17.86
CA SER A 62 14.30 -8.76 -16.71
C SER A 62 13.27 -9.28 -15.72
N SER A 63 13.65 -10.32 -14.97
CA SER A 63 12.83 -10.87 -13.89
C SER A 63 12.53 -9.83 -12.81
N ASP A 64 13.44 -8.89 -12.55
CA ASP A 64 13.20 -7.79 -11.61
C ASP A 64 12.12 -6.83 -12.10
N ALA A 65 12.11 -6.49 -13.39
CA ALA A 65 11.05 -5.68 -14.00
C ALA A 65 9.69 -6.42 -14.01
N LEU A 66 9.71 -7.73 -14.28
CA LEU A 66 8.49 -8.54 -14.23
C LEU A 66 7.89 -8.57 -12.82
N ARG A 67 8.73 -8.75 -11.79
CA ARG A 67 8.29 -8.70 -10.39
C ARG A 67 7.68 -7.35 -10.00
N LYS A 68 8.19 -6.23 -10.53
CA LYS A 68 7.55 -4.91 -10.32
C LYS A 68 6.17 -4.83 -10.96
N THR A 69 5.99 -5.45 -12.12
CA THR A 69 4.70 -5.53 -12.81
C THR A 69 3.72 -6.38 -12.02
N GLU A 70 4.13 -7.58 -11.58
CA GLU A 70 3.34 -8.45 -10.70
C GLU A 70 2.89 -7.69 -9.45
N ARG A 71 3.82 -6.97 -8.80
CA ARG A 71 3.55 -6.15 -7.62
C ARG A 71 2.51 -5.07 -7.89
N ALA A 72 2.58 -4.39 -9.04
CA ALA A 72 1.62 -3.36 -9.42
C ALA A 72 0.22 -3.97 -9.63
N VAL A 73 0.14 -5.07 -10.38
CA VAL A 73 -1.11 -5.81 -10.60
C VAL A 73 -1.73 -6.26 -9.27
N TYR A 74 -0.92 -6.83 -8.37
CA TYR A 74 -1.36 -7.26 -7.05
C TYR A 74 -1.99 -6.12 -6.23
N GLU A 75 -1.38 -4.92 -6.23
CA GLU A 75 -1.92 -3.78 -5.48
C GLU A 75 -3.16 -3.17 -6.14
N TYR A 76 -3.25 -3.17 -7.47
CA TYR A 76 -4.49 -2.77 -8.16
C TYR A 76 -5.64 -3.71 -7.84
N LEU A 77 -5.41 -5.02 -7.90
CA LEU A 77 -6.40 -6.01 -7.50
C LEU A 77 -6.78 -5.86 -6.03
N GLY A 78 -5.80 -5.63 -5.16
CA GLY A 78 -6.05 -5.39 -3.73
C GLY A 78 -6.91 -4.14 -3.46
N LEU A 79 -6.72 -3.05 -4.21
CA LEU A 79 -7.56 -1.86 -4.11
C LEU A 79 -9.01 -2.14 -4.57
N ARG A 80 -9.17 -2.89 -5.66
CA ARG A 80 -10.51 -3.30 -6.14
C ARG A 80 -11.20 -4.26 -5.19
N ALA A 81 -10.47 -5.23 -4.64
CA ALA A 81 -10.99 -6.13 -3.61
C ALA A 81 -11.48 -5.36 -2.39
N LEU A 82 -10.67 -4.41 -1.89
CA LEU A 82 -11.07 -3.52 -0.79
C LEU A 82 -12.37 -2.77 -1.14
N GLU A 83 -12.48 -2.18 -2.34
CA GLU A 83 -13.70 -1.53 -2.81
C GLU A 83 -14.91 -2.46 -2.82
N LEU A 84 -14.74 -3.72 -3.24
CA LEU A 84 -15.81 -4.71 -3.29
C LEU A 84 -16.26 -5.18 -1.91
N ASP A 85 -15.33 -5.43 -0.99
CA ASP A 85 -15.65 -5.89 0.37
C ASP A 85 -16.57 -4.88 1.07
N HIS A 86 -16.25 -3.59 0.95
CA HIS A 86 -17.05 -2.54 1.58
C HIS A 86 -18.41 -2.33 0.91
N ARG A 87 -18.52 -2.47 -0.43
CA ARG A 87 -19.82 -2.42 -1.12
C ARG A 87 -20.77 -3.53 -0.66
N ARG A 88 -20.24 -4.63 -0.13
CA ARG A 88 -21.02 -5.78 0.34
C ARG A 88 -21.38 -5.70 1.82
N GLY A 89 -20.94 -4.66 2.54
CA GLY A 89 -21.25 -4.50 3.97
C GLY A 89 -20.69 -5.63 4.85
N LEU A 90 -19.65 -6.34 4.38
CA LEU A 90 -18.91 -7.34 5.15
C LEU A 90 -17.77 -6.68 5.95
#